data_AF-A0A524KZW5-F1
#
_entry.id   AF-A0A524KZW5-F1
#
_cell.length_a   1.000
_cell.length_b   1.000
_cell.length_c   1.000
_cell.angle_alpha   90.00
_cell.angle_beta   90.00
_cell.angle_gamma   90.00
#
_symmetry.space_group_name_H-M   'P 1'
#
loop_
_entity.id
_entity.type
_entity.pdbx_description
1 polymer ?
#
loop_
_entity_poly.entity_id
_entity_poly.type
_entity_poly.pdbx_seq_one_letter_code
_entity_poly.pdbx_strand_id
1 'polypeptide(L)' 'MKADILIHIARAVSDKDLTFNSVFLPESIAASIGVLDNTGTIYYSAPPDYRGRLSEVPGFFFRDGEGDDARLWKDLFNRT' A
#
# COMPACT_ATOMS: atom_id res chain seq x y z
N MET A 1 -14.52 -11.11 12.90
CA MET A 1 -13.06 -10.97 12.74
C MET A 1 -12.83 -9.88 11.70
N LYS A 2 -11.98 -8.90 11.98
CA LYS A 2 -11.59 -7.88 11.00
C LYS A 2 -10.41 -8.40 10.19
N ALA A 3 -10.33 -8.02 8.92
CA ALA A 3 -9.22 -8.36 8.04
C ALA A 3 -8.38 -7.10 7.80
N ASP A 4 -7.09 -7.18 8.12
CA ASP A 4 -6.12 -6.16 7.73
C ASP A 4 -5.81 -6.29 6.24
N ILE A 5 -5.52 -5.17 5.59
CA ILE A 5 -5.47 -5.08 4.13
C ILE A 5 -4.18 -4.40 3.70
N LEU A 6 -3.48 -5.01 2.76
CA LEU A 6 -2.29 -4.44 2.15
C LEU A 6 -2.60 -4.01 0.71
N ILE A 7 -2.43 -2.73 0.41
CA ILE A 7 -2.41 -2.22 -0.96
C ILE A 7 -0.96 -2.30 -1.47
N HIS A 8 -0.71 -3.25 -2.36
CA HIS A 8 0.62 -3.51 -2.93
C HIS A 8 0.82 -2.81 -4.27
N ILE A 9 1.77 -1.90 -4.34
CA ILE A 9 2.08 -1.12 -5.54
C ILE A 9 3.22 -1.79 -6.29
N ALA A 10 2.90 -2.54 -7.35
CA ALA A 10 3.90 -3.36 -8.04
C ALA A 10 5.01 -2.55 -8.72
N ARG A 11 4.70 -1.53 -9.51
CA ARG A 11 5.70 -0.75 -10.26
C ARG A 11 5.22 0.70 -10.41
N ALA A 12 5.58 1.55 -9.47
CA ALA A 12 5.32 2.98 -9.54
C ALA A 12 6.45 3.72 -8.85
N VAL A 13 6.92 4.80 -9.48
CA VAL A 13 7.99 5.66 -8.93
C VAL A 13 7.44 6.97 -8.37
N SER A 14 6.20 7.33 -8.72
CA SER A 14 5.60 8.60 -8.35
C SER A 14 4.08 8.55 -8.24
N ASP A 15 3.47 9.60 -7.72
CA ASP A 15 2.01 9.73 -7.65
C ASP A 15 1.34 9.79 -9.02
N LYS A 16 2.08 10.23 -10.05
CA LYS A 16 1.57 10.27 -11.42
C LYS A 16 1.24 8.88 -11.95
N ASP A 17 2.05 7.89 -11.59
CA ASP A 17 1.85 6.49 -12.01
C ASP A 17 0.61 5.86 -11.32
N LEU A 18 0.22 6.42 -10.18
CA LEU A 18 -0.92 5.98 -9.35
C LEU A 18 -2.16 6.86 -9.53
N THR A 19 -2.08 7.86 -10.42
CA THR A 19 -3.18 8.78 -10.70
C THR A 19 -3.83 8.43 -12.02
N PHE A 20 -5.14 8.22 -12.00
CA PHE A 20 -5.94 8.00 -13.19
C PHE A 20 -7.11 8.98 -13.20
N ASN A 21 -7.30 9.69 -14.31
CA ASN A 21 -8.37 10.69 -14.45
C ASN A 21 -8.40 11.71 -13.29
N SER A 22 -7.23 12.25 -12.92
CA SER A 22 -7.05 13.18 -11.79
C SER A 22 -7.42 12.61 -10.41
N VAL A 23 -7.62 11.29 -10.31
CA VAL A 23 -7.92 10.59 -9.06
C VAL A 23 -6.71 9.77 -8.64
N PHE A 24 -6.28 9.96 -7.39
CA PHE A 24 -5.24 9.12 -6.79
C PHE A 24 -5.84 7.79 -6.37
N LEU A 25 -5.47 6.73 -7.08
CA LEU A 25 -6.09 5.41 -6.94
C LEU A 25 -5.92 4.79 -5.54
N PRO A 26 -4.74 4.83 -4.88
CA PRO A 26 -4.53 4.17 -3.59
C PRO A 26 -5.52 4.64 -2.51
N GLU A 27 -5.74 5.94 -2.41
CA GLU A 27 -6.70 6.50 -1.44
C GLU A 27 -8.15 6.21 -1.82
N SER A 28 -8.48 6.24 -3.12
CA SER A 28 -9.84 5.92 -3.57
C SER A 28 -10.20 4.46 -3.32
N ILE A 29 -9.24 3.56 -3.52
CA ILE A 29 -9.35 2.15 -3.18
C ILE A 29 -9.49 1.98 -1.66
N ALA A 30 -8.61 2.61 -0.88
CA ALA A 30 -8.68 2.54 0.59
C ALA A 30 -10.01 3.07 1.15
N ALA A 31 -10.53 4.16 0.62
CA ALA A 31 -11.84 4.70 0.99
C ALA A 31 -12.97 3.72 0.65
N SER A 32 -12.93 3.11 -0.53
CA SER A 32 -13.93 2.12 -0.97
C SER A 32 -13.91 0.84 -0.14
N ILE A 33 -12.74 0.45 0.36
CA ILE A 33 -12.57 -0.74 1.22
C ILE A 33 -12.91 -0.41 2.68
N GLY A 34 -12.59 0.80 3.14
CA GLY A 34 -12.80 1.25 4.51
C GLY A 34 -14.26 1.34 4.94
N VAL A 35 -15.20 1.36 3.98
CA VAL A 35 -16.65 1.32 4.28
C VAL A 35 -17.20 -0.08 4.53
N LEU A 36 -16.39 -1.13 4.38
CA LEU A 36 -16.81 -2.51 4.67
C LEU A 36 -16.70 -2.80 6.18
N ASP A 37 -17.73 -3.44 6.75
CA ASP A 37 -17.86 -3.68 8.20
C ASP A 37 -16.74 -4.53 8.81
N ASN A 38 -16.06 -5.33 8.00
CA ASN A 38 -14.99 -6.24 8.40
C ASN A 38 -13.58 -5.72 8.07
N THR A 39 -13.42 -4.46 7.67
CA THR A 39 -12.11 -3.88 7.38
C THR A 39 -11.35 -3.54 8.67
N GLY A 40 -10.12 -4.04 8.75
CA GLY A 40 -9.11 -3.72 9.76
C GLY A 40 -8.25 -2.52 9.35
N THR A 41 -6.95 -2.59 9.63
CA THR A 41 -5.98 -1.56 9.25
C THR A 41 -5.62 -1.69 7.77
N ILE A 42 -5.51 -0.56 7.08
CA ILE A 42 -5.06 -0.51 5.69
C ILE A 42 -3.59 -0.08 5.67
N TYR A 43 -2.75 -0.91 5.09
CA TYR A 43 -1.32 -0.70 4.90
C TYR A 43 -0.99 -0.48 3.44
N TYR A 44 0.16 0.14 3.18
CA TYR A 44 0.65 0.41 1.84
C TYR A 44 2.09 -0.10 1.69
N SER A 45 2.38 -0.74 0.56
CA SER A 45 3.75 -1.11 0.19
C SER A 45 4.08 -0.64 -1.22
N ALA A 46 5.26 -0.05 -1.38
CA ALA A 46 5.74 0.47 -2.66
C ALA A 46 7.23 0.17 -2.84
N PRO A 47 7.74 0.14 -4.10
CA PRO A 47 9.14 -0.14 -4.36
C PRO A 47 10.06 0.94 -3.76
N PRO A 48 11.34 0.63 -3.57
CA PRO A 48 12.28 1.52 -2.86
C PRO A 48 12.57 2.83 -3.62
N ASP A 49 12.22 2.89 -4.90
CA ASP A 49 12.32 4.06 -5.77
C ASP A 49 11.05 4.91 -5.80
N TYR A 50 9.96 4.50 -5.14
CA TYR A 50 8.76 5.33 -5.04
C TYR A 50 9.03 6.62 -4.25
N ARG A 51 8.70 7.76 -4.84
CA ARG A 51 8.85 9.11 -4.29
C ARG A 51 7.54 9.87 -4.46
N GLY A 52 6.48 9.37 -3.84
CA GLY A 52 5.15 9.98 -3.87
C GLY A 52 4.54 10.07 -2.47
N ARG A 53 3.36 10.67 -2.37
CA ARG A 53 2.76 11.07 -1.09
C ARG A 53 2.45 9.91 -0.13
N LEU A 54 2.35 8.67 -0.61
CA LEU A 54 2.13 7.53 0.28
C LEU A 54 3.29 7.32 1.27
N SER A 55 4.50 7.79 0.97
CA SER A 55 5.64 7.62 1.89
C SER A 55 5.47 8.34 3.22
N GLU A 56 4.52 9.28 3.31
CA GLU A 56 4.20 10.06 4.51
C GLU A 56 2.98 9.48 5.27
N VAL A 57 2.32 8.47 4.71
CA VAL A 57 1.10 7.88 5.27
C VAL A 57 1.45 6.86 6.36
N PRO A 58 0.78 6.89 7.53
CA PRO A 58 0.96 5.85 8.56
C PRO A 58 0.65 4.45 8.02
N GLY A 59 1.49 3.47 8.35
CA GLY A 59 1.35 2.09 7.84
C GLY A 59 1.90 1.89 6.42
N PHE A 60 2.57 2.89 5.86
CA PHE A 60 3.39 2.73 4.66
C PHE A 60 4.76 2.12 5.00
N PHE A 61 5.27 1.27 4.11
CA PHE A 61 6.66 0.82 4.15
C PHE A 61 7.22 0.58 2.74
N PHE A 62 8.52 0.87 2.59
CA PHE A 62 9.28 0.48 1.40
C PHE A 62 9.62 -1.01 1.47
N ARG A 63 9.62 -1.67 0.32
CA ARG A 63 10.13 -3.04 0.18
C ARG A 63 11.55 -3.02 -0.36
N ASP A 64 12.32 -4.04 0.02
CA ASP A 64 13.73 -4.17 -0.39
C ASP A 64 13.92 -4.88 -1.75
N GLY A 65 12.84 -5.11 -2.52
CA GLY A 65 12.89 -5.86 -3.79
C GLY A 65 11.75 -5.54 -4.77
N GLU A 66 11.84 -6.07 -5.99
CA GLU A 66 10.89 -5.74 -7.07
C GLU A 66 9.53 -6.48 -6.98
N GLY A 67 9.36 -7.43 -6.07
CA GLY A 67 8.24 -8.38 -6.12
C GLY A 67 7.52 -8.66 -4.80
N ASP A 68 6.46 -9.45 -4.96
CA ASP A 68 5.71 -10.12 -3.90
C ASP A 68 6.44 -11.42 -3.51
N ASP A 69 7.40 -11.32 -2.59
CA ASP A 69 8.26 -12.44 -2.19
C ASP A 69 8.11 -12.82 -0.71
N ALA A 70 8.63 -13.99 -0.34
CA ALA A 70 8.51 -14.50 1.03
C ALA A 70 9.21 -13.61 2.08
N ARG A 71 10.15 -12.74 1.68
CA ARG A 71 10.81 -11.80 2.61
C ARG A 71 9.89 -10.64 2.93
N LEU A 72 9.21 -10.09 1.91
CA LEU A 72 8.18 -9.07 2.08
C LEU A 72 7.15 -9.48 3.14
N TRP A 73 6.57 -10.67 3.01
CA TRP A 73 5.56 -11.16 3.96
C TRP A 73 6.12 -11.37 5.37
N LYS A 74 7.33 -11.90 5.49
CA LYS A 74 7.97 -12.06 6.80
C LYS A 74 8.20 -10.72 7.49
N ASP A 75 8.69 -9.74 6.75
CA ASP A 75 8.94 -8.40 7.29
C ASP A 75 7.64 -7.70 7.66
N LEU A 76 6.58 -7.88 6.87
CA LEU A 76 5.25 -7.36 7.17
C LEU A 76 4.69 -7.94 8.47
N PHE A 77 4.60 -9.27 8.56
CA PHE A 77 4.02 -9.94 9.73
C PHE A 77 4.87 -9.79 11.00
N ASN A 78 6.16 -9.47 10.89
CA ASN A 78 6.98 -9.16 12.06
C ASN A 78 6.78 -7.72 12.58
N ARG A 79 6.20 -6.82 11.77
CA ARG A 79 5.99 -5.40 12.12
C ARG A 79 4.57 -5.11 12.64
N THR A 80 3.62 -6.00 12.39
CA THR A 80 2.23 -5.95 12.85
C THR A 80 2.03 -6.80 14.08
#